data_AF-A0A341EG88-F1
#
_entry.id   AF-A0A341EG88-F1
#
_cell.length_a   1.000
_cell.length_b   1.000
_cell.length_c   1.000
_cell.angle_alpha   90.00
_cell.angle_beta   90.00
_cell.angle_gamma   90.00
#
_symmetry.space_group_name_H-M   'P 1'
#
loop_
_entity.id
_entity.type
_entity.pdbx_description
1 polymer ?
#
loop_
_entity_poly.entity_id
_entity_poly.type
_entity_poly.pdbx_seq_one_letter_code
_entity_poly.pdbx_strand_id
1 'polypeptide(L)' 'MRDDYIQIDWIETGRVLDGTNRREGFGIRLIKSTVEREMKGRSHMLFSPEGFECMIELPRASIEGRS' A
#
# COMPACT_ATOMS: atom_id res chain seq x y z
N MET A 1 16.27 -4.26 -12.17
CA MET A 1 15.57 -4.57 -10.91
C MET A 1 16.25 -3.72 -9.84
N ARG A 2 15.50 -3.02 -8.97
CA ARG A 2 16.14 -2.29 -7.85
C ARG A 2 16.40 -3.36 -6.78
N ASP A 3 17.61 -3.89 -6.73
CA ASP A 3 17.93 -5.13 -6.00
C ASP A 3 17.87 -5.01 -4.46
N ASP A 4 17.46 -3.87 -3.90
CA ASP A 4 17.37 -3.63 -2.45
C ASP A 4 16.02 -3.06 -2.00
N TYR A 5 14.93 -3.60 -2.55
CA TYR A 5 13.56 -3.24 -2.18
C TYR A 5 12.77 -4.48 -1.76
N ILE A 6 11.89 -4.29 -0.78
CA ILE A 6 10.87 -5.26 -0.37
C ILE A 6 9.56 -4.83 -1.01
N GLN A 7 8.90 -5.77 -1.68
CA GLN A 7 7.54 -5.61 -2.19
C GLN A 7 6.56 -6.44 -1.36
N ILE A 8 5.43 -5.84 -1.02
CA ILE A 8 4.30 -6.48 -0.36
C ILE A 8 3.09 -6.31 -1.27
N ASP A 9 2.52 -7.43 -1.71
CA ASP A 9 1.27 -7.46 -2.45
C ASP A 9 0.14 -7.90 -1.51
N TRP A 10 -0.79 -7.00 -1.25
CA TRP A 10 -1.99 -7.23 -0.45
C TRP A 10 -3.20 -7.32 -1.37
N ILE A 11 -3.80 -8.51 -1.44
CA ILE A 11 -4.98 -8.80 -2.25
C ILE A 11 -6.13 -9.23 -1.33
N GLU A 12 -7.27 -8.55 -1.45
CA GLU A 12 -8.54 -8.94 -0.83
C GLU A 12 -9.54 -9.30 -1.93
N THR A 13 -10.09 -10.50 -1.86
CA THR A 13 -11.07 -11.00 -2.84
C THR A 13 -12.47 -11.01 -2.24
N GLY A 14 -13.48 -10.62 -3.03
CA GLY A 14 -14.87 -10.59 -2.61
C GLY A 14 -15.50 -9.22 -2.85
N ARG A 15 -16.83 -9.14 -2.89
CA ARG A 15 -17.54 -7.90 -3.24
C ARG A 15 -17.14 -6.76 -2.30
N VAL A 16 -16.42 -5.79 -2.84
CA VAL A 16 -16.13 -4.53 -2.16
C VAL A 16 -17.35 -3.62 -2.30
N LEU A 17 -17.68 -2.89 -1.23
CA LEU A 17 -18.74 -1.88 -1.23
C LEU A 17 -18.51 -0.86 -2.35
N ASP A 18 -19.60 -0.53 -3.05
CA ASP A 18 -19.66 0.22 -4.31
C ASP A 18 -18.62 1.35 -4.45
N GLY A 19 -17.78 1.29 -5.48
CA GLY A 19 -16.58 2.11 -5.65
C GLY A 19 -16.82 3.56 -6.09
N THR A 20 -18.07 3.97 -6.25
CA THR A 20 -18.46 5.21 -6.97
C THR A 20 -18.32 6.50 -6.16
N ASN A 21 -17.96 6.44 -4.87
CA ASN A 21 -17.75 7.66 -4.05
C ASN A 21 -16.73 7.48 -2.92
N ARG A 22 -15.57 6.89 -3.21
CA ARG A 22 -14.50 6.70 -2.22
C ARG A 22 -13.74 8.00 -1.97
N ARG A 23 -14.06 8.68 -0.87
CA ARG A 23 -13.14 9.64 -0.24
C ARG A 23 -11.97 8.86 0.35
N GLU A 24 -10.78 9.45 0.36
CA GLU A 24 -9.65 8.86 1.07
C GLU A 24 -10.02 8.67 2.55
N GLY A 25 -10.09 7.42 3.00
CA GLY A 25 -10.33 7.08 4.39
C GLY A 25 -9.06 7.26 5.24
N PHE A 26 -9.18 7.07 6.55
CA PHE A 26 -8.02 7.10 7.45
C PHE A 26 -6.93 6.10 7.04
N GLY A 27 -7.31 4.85 6.72
CA GLY A 27 -6.36 3.82 6.31
C GLY A 27 -5.55 4.18 5.07
N ILE A 28 -6.19 4.76 4.05
CA ILE A 28 -5.50 5.21 2.82
C ILE A 28 -4.50 6.31 3.15
N ARG A 29 -4.89 7.30 3.97
CA ARG A 29 -3.98 8.37 4.40
C ARG A 29 -2.80 7.85 5.21
N LEU A 30 -3.04 6.89 6.10
CA LEU A 30 -2.01 6.27 6.92
C LEU A 30 -0.98 5.54 6.07
N ILE A 31 -1.43 4.76 5.09
CA ILE A 31 -0.52 4.07 4.17
C ILE A 31 0.31 5.10 3.39
N LYS A 32 -0.33 6.12 2.79
CA LYS A 32 0.41 7.17 2.06
C LYS A 32 1.40 7.92 2.94
N SER A 33 1.04 8.30 4.16
CA SER A 33 1.95 9.03 5.06
C SER A 33 3.15 8.16 5.46
N THR A 34 2.89 6.91 5.86
CA THR A 34 3.94 6.04 6.39
C THR A 34 4.82 5.51 5.26
N VAL A 35 4.23 4.93 4.21
CA VAL A 35 4.97 4.32 3.11
C VAL A 35 5.70 5.37 2.27
N GLU A 36 4.99 6.37 1.77
CA GLU A 36 5.57 7.29 0.78
C GLU A 36 6.40 8.39 1.43
N ARG A 37 5.95 8.94 2.57
CA ARG A 37 6.64 10.07 3.20
C ARG A 37 7.71 9.64 4.20
N GLU A 38 7.38 8.75 5.12
CA GLU A 38 8.30 8.35 6.20
C GLU A 38 9.33 7.34 5.70
N MET A 39 8.89 6.27 5.05
CA MET A 39 9.76 5.18 4.61
C MET A 39 10.37 5.35 3.20
N LYS A 40 10.02 6.44 2.49
CA LYS A 40 10.48 6.72 1.12
C LYS A 40 10.17 5.58 0.12
N GLY A 41 9.09 4.86 0.40
CA GLY A 41 8.55 3.81 -0.45
C GLY A 41 7.53 4.33 -1.47
N ARG A 42 6.81 3.38 -2.07
CA ARG A 42 5.72 3.62 -3.01
C ARG A 42 4.52 2.76 -2.63
N SER A 43 3.32 3.29 -2.81
CA SER A 43 2.09 2.52 -2.70
C SER A 43 1.24 2.68 -3.95
N HIS A 44 0.65 1.60 -4.43
CA HIS A 44 -0.33 1.61 -5.51
C HIS A 44 -1.56 0.85 -5.06
N MET A 45 -2.73 1.50 -5.08
CA MET A 45 -3.99 0.94 -4.62
C MET A 45 -4.98 0.91 -5.77
N LEU A 46 -5.52 -0.27 -6.04
CA LEU A 46 -6.61 -0.50 -6.97
C LEU A 46 -7.84 -0.99 -6.21
N PHE A 47 -8.94 -0.30 -6.44
CA PHE A 47 -10.24 -0.64 -5.87
C PHE A 47 -11.15 -1.07 -7.01
N SER A 48 -11.59 -2.32 -7.01
CA SER A 48 -12.51 -2.85 -8.01
C SER A 48 -13.73 -3.48 -7.33
N PRO A 49 -14.83 -3.70 -8.06
CA PRO A 49 -15.96 -4.49 -7.57
C PRO A 49 -15.57 -5.90 -7.09
N GLU A 50 -14.49 -6.44 -7.63
CA GLU A 50 -13.99 -7.81 -7.42
C GLU A 50 -13.11 -7.93 -6.18
N GLY A 51 -12.61 -6.80 -5.66
CA GLY A 51 -11.66 -6.82 -4.58
C GLY A 51 -10.90 -5.51 -4.36
N PHE A 52 -9.88 -5.63 -3.53
CA PHE A 52 -8.90 -4.60 -3.28
C PHE A 52 -7.50 -5.17 -3.55
N GLU A 53 -6.70 -4.39 -4.26
CA GLU A 53 -5.29 -4.69 -4.50
C GLU A 53 -4.45 -3.52 -4.02
N CYS A 54 -3.41 -3.80 -3.25
CA CYS A 54 -2.44 -2.82 -2.81
C CYS A 54 -1.05 -3.38 -2.96
N MET A 55 -0.23 -2.72 -3.75
CA MET A 55 1.20 -2.97 -3.85
C MET A 55 1.94 -1.92 -3.03
N ILE A 56 2.84 -2.37 -2.16
CA ILE A 56 3.71 -1.53 -1.34
C ILE A 56 5.14 -1.92 -1.64
N GLU A 57 5.95 -0.95 -2.06
CA GLU A 57 7.40 -1.10 -2.24
C GLU A 57 8.15 -0.24 -1.23
N LEU A 58 9.11 -0.84 -0.54
CA LEU A 58 9.90 -0.20 0.51
C LEU A 58 11.40 -0.47 0.27
N PRO A 59 12.29 0.51 0.44
CA PRO A 59 13.73 0.24 0.50
C PRO A 59 14.00 -0.74 1.65
N ARG A 60 14.82 -1.79 1.45
CA ARG A 60 15.08 -2.80 2.51
C ARG A 60 15.57 -2.17 3.81
N ALA A 61 16.43 -1.16 3.69
CA ALA A 61 16.97 -0.37 4.80
C ALA A 61 15.93 0.36 5.65
N SER A 62 14.70 0.60 5.14
CA SER A 62 13.65 1.29 5.90
C SER A 62 12.94 0.37 6.91
N ILE A 63 13.18 -0.94 6.84
CA ILE A 63 12.54 -1.96 7.69
C ILE A 63 13.52 -2.50 8.76
N GLU A 64 14.78 -2.07 8.72
CA GLU A 64 15.78 -2.42 9.72
C GLU A 64 15.49 -1.67 11.03
N GLY A 65 14.69 -2.29 11.90
CA GLY A 65 14.56 -1.86 13.29
C GLY A 65 15.90 -2.00 14.00
N ARG A 66 16.30 -0.98 14.77
CA ARG A 66 17.34 -1.14 15.78
C ARG A 66 16.85 -2.23 16.75
N SER A 67 17.46 -3.42 16.67
CA SER A 67 17.42 -4.40 17.76
C SER A 67 18.20 -3.88 18.96
#